data_AF-A0A168F0P6-F1
#
_entry.id   AF-A0A168F0P6-F1
#
_cell.length_a   1.000
_cell.length_b   1.000
_cell.length_c   1.000
_cell.angle_alpha   90.00
_cell.angle_beta   90.00
_cell.angle_gamma   90.00
#
_symmetry.space_group_name_H-M   'P 1'
#
loop_
_entity.id
_entity.type
_entity.pdbx_description
1 polymer ?
#
loop_
_entity_poly.entity_id
_entity_poly.type
_entity_poly.pdbx_seq_one_letter_code
_entity_poly.pdbx_strand_id
1 'polypeptide(L)'
;MPTRIDRTTEATGESLPAYSEAPPYTEAAESEAASSSSRSAGVPPAAAPPPDYRQASFTPYVPIPTTLYGFSKTAYRGLHLCADADGRAKLFYAVHHTGMSGTGPLGGRLGVHLHNGLDNRAPVLAAAGQRLQHESFRERTSVVLLPPHMPPAADHGGGSRNVVGIASYTDVLMEVHNTRRGPPAFRLKLEIGAGTANTLRPAKFAWCRGLEAGGNEYTLMRKLFRHGERYAAAGVSRCAFPRTEDEERAAAEKGSAEDDDGEVVAVLTCGSALKTWGRGRRRLFTIELRGSAAQGLLGERCTVMIVTTAVRVYQMHEQGMTSRNTFWGSMGKHEKKNATEKKSRKGEGKAADTLGQAVDAAALLSELR
;
A
#
# COMPACT_ATOMS: atom_id res chain seq x y z
N MET A 1 25.81 -52.64 10.30
CA MET A 1 24.69 -53.47 10.79
C MET A 1 23.39 -52.67 10.65
N PRO A 2 22.62 -52.82 9.55
CA PRO A 2 21.37 -52.10 9.39
C PRO A 2 20.19 -53.02 9.73
N THR A 3 19.36 -52.61 10.68
CA THR A 3 18.08 -53.27 10.97
C THR A 3 16.96 -52.58 10.21
N ARG A 4 16.50 -53.29 9.18
CA ARG A 4 15.29 -53.10 8.40
C ARG A 4 14.08 -53.48 9.27
N ILE A 5 13.08 -52.60 9.35
CA ILE A 5 11.76 -52.94 9.91
C ILE A 5 10.73 -52.63 8.85
N ASP A 6 10.27 -53.70 8.19
CA ASP A 6 9.04 -53.74 7.41
C ASP A 6 7.86 -53.90 8.40
N ARG A 7 6.80 -53.10 8.25
CA ARG A 7 5.48 -53.39 8.84
C ARG A 7 4.37 -53.06 7.85
N THR A 8 3.74 -54.14 7.43
CA THR A 8 2.58 -54.24 6.54
C THR A 8 1.30 -54.26 7.38
N THR A 9 0.23 -53.71 6.78
CA THR A 9 -1.20 -54.05 6.93
C THR A 9 -1.86 -53.98 8.31
N GLU A 10 -2.94 -53.19 8.41
CA GLU A 10 -4.30 -53.75 8.43
C GLU A 10 -5.34 -52.64 8.17
N ALA A 11 -6.26 -52.93 7.25
CA ALA A 11 -7.40 -52.11 6.90
C ALA A 11 -8.61 -52.60 7.71
N THR A 12 -9.24 -51.69 8.44
CA THR A 12 -10.53 -51.95 9.10
C THR A 12 -11.52 -50.95 8.54
N GLY A 13 -12.51 -51.47 7.82
CA GLY A 13 -13.63 -50.69 7.32
C GLY A 13 -14.57 -50.34 8.45
N GLU A 14 -14.99 -49.07 8.49
CA GLU A 14 -16.14 -48.62 9.26
C GLU A 14 -17.19 -48.05 8.32
N SER A 15 -18.38 -48.58 8.50
CA SER A 15 -19.60 -48.37 7.75
C SER A 15 -20.17 -46.95 7.93
N LEU A 16 -20.60 -46.36 6.82
CA LEU A 16 -21.35 -45.11 6.78
C LEU A 16 -22.80 -45.33 7.26
N PRO A 17 -23.36 -44.44 8.12
CA PRO A 17 -24.78 -44.45 8.41
C PRO A 17 -25.58 -43.85 7.25
N ALA A 18 -26.72 -44.49 6.97
CA ALA A 18 -27.71 -44.10 5.98
C ALA A 18 -28.30 -42.72 6.28
N TYR A 19 -28.28 -41.82 5.29
CA TYR A 19 -29.03 -40.57 5.34
C TYR A 19 -30.47 -40.80 4.87
N SER A 20 -31.36 -40.39 5.76
CA SER A 20 -32.81 -40.39 5.71
C SER A 20 -33.38 -39.58 4.53
N GLU A 21 -34.52 -40.05 4.03
CA GLU A 21 -35.36 -39.47 2.97
C GLU A 21 -35.64 -37.98 3.14
N ALA A 22 -35.64 -37.28 2.00
CA ALA A 22 -36.10 -35.90 1.87
C ALA A 22 -37.64 -35.86 1.81
N PRO A 23 -38.30 -34.86 2.42
CA PRO A 23 -39.74 -34.68 2.32
C PRO A 23 -40.18 -34.23 0.92
N PRO A 24 -41.45 -34.49 0.54
CA PRO A 24 -41.96 -34.26 -0.80
C PRO A 24 -42.07 -32.77 -1.15
N TYR A 25 -41.66 -32.44 -2.37
CA TYR A 25 -41.82 -31.12 -2.98
C TYR A 25 -43.31 -30.92 -3.32
N THR A 26 -43.98 -29.98 -2.65
CA THR A 26 -45.31 -29.52 -3.05
C THR A 26 -45.16 -28.40 -4.07
N GLU A 27 -45.64 -28.64 -5.29
CA GLU A 27 -45.95 -27.60 -6.27
C GLU A 27 -46.98 -26.63 -5.69
N ALA A 28 -46.64 -25.34 -5.67
CA ALA A 28 -47.59 -24.27 -5.41
C ALA A 28 -47.45 -23.21 -6.51
N ALA A 29 -48.41 -23.26 -7.42
CA ALA A 29 -49.12 -22.17 -8.06
C ALA A 29 -48.32 -20.94 -8.53
N GLU A 30 -48.34 -20.78 -9.86
CA GLU A 30 -48.29 -19.49 -10.54
C GLU A 30 -49.29 -18.50 -9.91
N SER A 31 -48.78 -17.34 -9.52
CA SER A 31 -49.59 -16.14 -9.34
C SER A 31 -48.90 -14.98 -10.04
N GLU A 32 -49.44 -14.60 -11.19
CA GLU A 32 -49.21 -13.30 -11.82
C GLU A 32 -49.59 -12.19 -10.82
N ALA A 33 -48.62 -11.37 -10.42
CA ALA A 33 -48.89 -10.11 -9.74
C ALA A 33 -47.95 -9.04 -10.30
N ALA A 34 -48.57 -8.04 -10.90
CA ALA A 34 -47.95 -6.89 -11.54
C ALA A 34 -46.92 -6.21 -10.62
N SER A 35 -45.69 -6.05 -11.15
CA SER A 35 -44.64 -5.24 -10.54
C SER A 35 -45.02 -3.75 -10.60
N SER A 36 -45.66 -3.27 -9.53
CA SER A 36 -45.72 -1.86 -9.20
C SER A 36 -44.39 -1.46 -8.54
N SER A 37 -43.62 -0.63 -9.24
CA SER A 37 -42.34 -0.10 -8.78
C SER A 37 -42.55 0.94 -7.68
N SER A 38 -42.74 0.47 -6.45
CA SER A 38 -42.60 1.32 -5.26
C SER A 38 -41.12 1.60 -5.04
N ARG A 39 -40.71 2.86 -5.24
CA ARG A 39 -39.40 3.37 -4.83
C ARG A 39 -39.32 3.28 -3.30
N SER A 40 -38.81 2.17 -2.79
CA SER A 40 -38.35 2.07 -1.41
C SER A 40 -37.23 3.09 -1.24
N ALA A 41 -37.50 4.14 -0.46
CA ALA A 41 -36.49 5.06 0.01
C ALA A 41 -35.47 4.23 0.80
N GLY A 42 -34.32 3.96 0.16
CA GLY A 42 -33.26 3.16 0.74
C GLY A 42 -32.88 3.71 2.11
N VAL A 43 -33.06 2.89 3.13
CA VAL A 43 -32.42 3.10 4.43
C VAL A 43 -30.94 3.32 4.16
N PRO A 44 -30.34 4.46 4.56
CA PRO A 44 -28.91 4.68 4.37
C PRO A 44 -28.17 3.50 5.00
N PRO A 45 -27.14 2.94 4.32
CA PRO A 45 -26.42 1.79 4.86
C PRO A 45 -25.94 2.15 6.26
N ALA A 46 -26.31 1.31 7.24
CA ALA A 46 -25.95 1.49 8.63
C ALA A 46 -24.44 1.80 8.70
N ALA A 47 -24.10 2.90 9.37
CA ALA A 47 -22.71 3.31 9.53
C ALA A 47 -21.89 2.12 10.02
N ALA A 48 -20.78 1.81 9.33
CA ALA A 48 -19.92 0.70 9.71
C ALA A 48 -19.56 0.82 11.20
N PRO A 49 -19.55 -0.30 11.96
CA PRO A 49 -19.18 -0.26 13.36
C PRO A 49 -17.81 0.41 13.54
N PRO A 50 -17.61 1.22 14.59
CA PRO A 50 -16.36 1.92 14.82
C PRO A 50 -15.21 0.90 14.93
N PRO A 51 -13.99 1.24 14.46
CA PRO A 51 -12.86 0.32 14.51
C PRO A 51 -12.59 -0.12 15.96
N ASP A 52 -12.28 -1.40 16.17
CA ASP A 52 -11.91 -1.89 17.50
C ASP A 52 -10.46 -1.50 17.80
N TYR A 53 -10.31 -0.48 18.66
CA TYR A 53 -9.02 0.04 19.11
C TYR A 53 -8.48 -0.69 20.35
N ARG A 54 -9.20 -1.67 20.91
CA ARG A 54 -8.84 -2.32 22.20
C ARG A 54 -7.62 -3.23 22.13
N GLN A 55 -7.07 -3.49 20.93
CA GLN A 55 -5.92 -4.37 20.71
C GLN A 55 -4.60 -3.60 20.46
N ALA A 56 -4.57 -2.30 20.75
CA ALA A 56 -3.41 -1.47 20.52
C ALA A 56 -2.27 -1.75 21.51
N SER A 57 -1.05 -1.86 21.00
CA SER A 57 0.15 -1.78 21.83
C SER A 57 0.74 -0.38 21.80
N PHE A 58 1.08 0.17 22.97
CA PHE A 58 1.58 1.54 23.10
C PHE A 58 3.04 1.68 22.69
N THR A 59 3.83 0.67 23.03
CA THR A 59 5.27 0.64 22.82
C THR A 59 5.65 -0.66 22.14
N PRO A 60 6.56 -0.62 21.15
CA PRO A 60 7.30 -1.80 20.73
C PRO A 60 7.74 -2.65 21.92
N TYR A 61 7.51 -3.97 21.85
CA TYR A 61 7.95 -4.87 22.92
C TYR A 61 9.47 -5.05 22.94
N VAL A 62 10.13 -4.69 21.84
CA VAL A 62 11.58 -4.61 21.67
C VAL A 62 11.92 -3.32 20.91
N PRO A 63 13.04 -2.66 21.24
CA PRO A 63 13.51 -1.51 20.48
C PRO A 63 13.66 -1.87 18.99
N ILE A 64 13.20 -0.97 18.12
CA ILE A 64 13.38 -1.14 16.68
C ILE A 64 14.86 -0.91 16.35
N PRO A 65 15.58 -1.89 15.76
CA PRO A 65 16.98 -1.72 15.39
C PRO A 65 17.13 -0.72 14.24
N THR A 66 18.35 -0.20 14.08
CA THR A 66 18.68 0.74 12.99
C THR A 66 18.48 0.14 11.60
N THR A 67 18.59 -1.18 11.47
CA THR A 67 18.36 -1.88 10.20
C THR A 67 17.36 -3.00 10.40
N LEU A 68 16.33 -3.04 9.56
CA LEU A 68 15.32 -4.08 9.51
C LEU A 68 15.27 -4.72 8.12
N TYR A 69 15.09 -6.04 8.09
CA TYR A 69 14.97 -6.81 6.87
C TYR A 69 13.57 -7.41 6.76
N GLY A 70 12.88 -7.13 5.65
CA GLY A 70 11.57 -7.68 5.36
C GLY A 70 11.67 -9.03 4.65
N PHE A 71 11.16 -10.09 5.28
CA PHE A 71 11.13 -11.44 4.74
C PHE A 71 9.71 -11.94 4.55
N SER A 72 9.48 -12.65 3.44
CA SER A 72 8.26 -13.42 3.26
C SER A 72 8.56 -14.91 3.12
N LYS A 73 7.72 -15.73 3.78
CA LYS A 73 7.64 -17.17 3.54
C LYS A 73 6.72 -17.50 2.35
N THR A 74 5.66 -16.72 2.17
CA THR A 74 4.64 -16.91 1.12
C THR A 74 4.25 -15.57 0.53
N ALA A 75 4.18 -15.50 -0.80
CA ALA A 75 4.13 -14.23 -1.54
C ALA A 75 3.02 -13.24 -1.13
N TYR A 76 1.98 -13.64 -0.38
CA TYR A 76 0.77 -12.82 -0.22
C TYR A 76 0.14 -12.74 1.18
N ARG A 77 0.67 -13.39 2.23
CA ARG A 77 -0.01 -13.40 3.55
C ARG A 77 0.64 -12.54 4.63
N GLY A 78 1.96 -12.39 4.65
CA GLY A 78 2.62 -11.55 5.63
C GLY A 78 4.12 -11.58 5.57
N LEU A 79 4.71 -10.69 6.34
CA LEU A 79 6.12 -10.31 6.31
C LEU A 79 6.67 -10.39 7.73
N HIS A 80 7.75 -11.12 7.93
CA HIS A 80 8.54 -10.98 9.15
C HIS A 80 9.52 -9.83 8.97
N LEU A 81 9.57 -8.92 9.93
CA LEU A 81 10.63 -7.91 10.03
C LEU A 81 11.68 -8.45 10.99
N CYS A 82 12.90 -8.59 10.49
CA CYS A 82 14.00 -9.23 11.20
C CYS A 82 15.16 -8.25 11.45
N ALA A 83 15.90 -8.46 12.53
CA ALA A 83 17.10 -7.68 12.86
C ALA A 83 18.33 -8.08 12.03
N ASP A 84 18.34 -9.31 11.50
CA ASP A 84 19.46 -9.90 10.78
C ASP A 84 19.15 -10.16 9.30
N ALA A 85 20.20 -10.14 8.49
CA ALA A 85 20.12 -10.34 7.05
C ALA A 85 19.78 -11.78 6.63
N ASP A 86 19.79 -12.75 7.55
CA ASP A 86 19.37 -14.15 7.32
C ASP A 86 17.89 -14.39 7.68
N GLY A 87 17.25 -13.40 8.31
CA GLY A 87 15.87 -13.46 8.76
C GLY A 87 15.62 -14.45 9.91
N ARG A 88 16.62 -14.75 10.73
CA ARG A 88 16.52 -15.67 11.88
C ARG A 88 15.99 -14.97 13.13
N ALA A 89 16.47 -13.76 13.41
CA ALA A 89 16.08 -12.90 14.51
C ALA A 89 14.85 -12.05 14.13
N LYS A 90 13.69 -12.70 14.15
CA LYS A 90 12.39 -12.06 13.89
C LYS A 90 12.00 -11.16 15.06
N LEU A 91 11.50 -9.97 14.74
CA LEU A 91 11.05 -9.00 15.73
C LEU A 91 9.56 -8.69 15.55
N PHE A 92 9.16 -8.28 14.35
CA PHE A 92 7.78 -7.85 14.11
C PHE A 92 7.14 -8.67 12.99
N TYR A 93 5.82 -8.61 12.91
CA TYR A 93 5.04 -9.23 11.85
C TYR A 93 4.14 -8.20 11.18
N ALA A 94 4.32 -7.99 9.88
CA ALA A 94 3.43 -7.16 9.08
C ALA A 94 2.52 -8.03 8.24
N VAL A 95 1.20 -7.85 8.37
CA VAL A 95 0.19 -8.62 7.65
C VAL A 95 -0.58 -7.72 6.69
N HIS A 96 -0.92 -8.25 5.52
CA HIS A 96 -1.79 -7.56 4.58
C HIS A 96 -3.24 -7.59 5.09
N HIS A 97 -3.84 -6.41 5.25
CA HIS A 97 -5.24 -6.29 5.66
C HIS A 97 -6.12 -6.07 4.43
N THR A 98 -6.99 -7.05 4.15
CA THR A 98 -7.86 -7.05 2.98
C THR A 98 -9.18 -6.30 3.18
N GLY A 99 -9.41 -5.71 4.36
CA GLY A 99 -10.66 -5.01 4.70
C GLY A 99 -11.89 -5.91 4.85
N MET A 100 -11.84 -7.17 4.37
CA MET A 100 -13.00 -8.08 4.36
C MET A 100 -13.52 -8.43 5.75
N SER A 101 -12.64 -8.50 6.76
CA SER A 101 -13.07 -8.83 8.12
C SER A 101 -13.72 -7.65 8.84
N GLY A 102 -13.49 -6.41 8.39
CA GLY A 102 -13.90 -5.21 9.13
C GLY A 102 -13.28 -5.07 10.52
N THR A 103 -12.30 -5.91 10.88
CA THR A 103 -11.72 -5.98 12.22
C THR A 103 -10.41 -5.18 12.34
N GLY A 104 -10.11 -4.77 13.57
CA GLY A 104 -8.89 -4.05 13.91
C GLY A 104 -8.91 -2.56 13.53
N PRO A 105 -7.77 -1.86 13.66
CA PRO A 105 -7.71 -0.40 13.55
C PRO A 105 -8.11 0.15 12.16
N LEU A 106 -7.89 -0.62 11.10
CA LEU A 106 -8.26 -0.20 9.75
C LEU A 106 -9.74 -0.44 9.43
N GLY A 107 -10.49 -1.21 10.23
CA GLY A 107 -11.86 -1.57 9.91
C GLY A 107 -11.95 -2.22 8.52
N GLY A 108 -12.78 -1.67 7.64
CA GLY A 108 -12.90 -2.15 6.26
C GLY A 108 -11.85 -1.64 5.25
N ARG A 109 -10.86 -0.83 5.68
CA ARG A 109 -9.89 -0.19 4.78
C ARG A 109 -8.77 -1.15 4.39
N LEU A 110 -8.39 -1.21 3.10
CA LEU A 110 -7.26 -2.03 2.65
C LEU A 110 -5.92 -1.46 3.16
N GLY A 111 -5.01 -2.31 3.65
CA GLY A 111 -3.75 -1.81 4.18
C GLY A 111 -2.80 -2.88 4.73
N VAL A 112 -2.07 -2.50 5.76
CA VAL A 112 -1.17 -3.36 6.54
C VAL A 112 -1.39 -3.13 8.02
N HIS A 113 -1.31 -4.20 8.80
CA HIS A 113 -1.13 -4.13 10.26
C HIS A 113 0.30 -4.53 10.59
N LEU A 114 0.96 -3.71 11.40
CA LEU A 114 2.24 -4.02 12.03
C LEU A 114 1.94 -4.55 13.44
N HIS A 115 2.23 -5.82 13.69
CA HIS A 115 2.02 -6.48 14.96
C HIS A 115 3.26 -6.38 15.85
N ASN A 116 3.02 -6.20 17.15
CA ASN A 116 4.03 -6.14 18.18
C ASN A 116 4.48 -7.55 18.61
N GLY A 117 4.95 -8.36 17.66
CA GLY A 117 5.35 -9.74 17.91
C GLY A 117 5.63 -10.52 16.63
N LEU A 118 5.72 -11.84 16.76
CA LEU A 118 6.22 -12.72 15.70
C LEU A 118 5.15 -13.19 14.70
N ASP A 119 3.88 -12.97 15.01
CA ASP A 119 2.73 -13.41 14.21
C ASP A 119 1.57 -12.40 14.29
N ASN A 120 0.44 -12.73 13.65
CA ASN A 120 -0.76 -11.90 13.63
C ASN A 120 -1.65 -12.04 14.87
N ARG A 121 -1.27 -12.85 15.86
CA ARG A 121 -1.98 -12.95 17.14
C ARG A 121 -1.45 -11.93 18.14
N ALA A 122 -0.23 -11.45 17.94
CA ALA A 122 0.31 -10.36 18.74
C ALA A 122 -0.51 -9.06 18.57
N PRO A 123 -0.55 -8.19 19.59
CA PRO A 123 -1.27 -6.91 19.51
C PRO A 123 -0.83 -6.05 18.33
N VAL A 124 -1.74 -5.24 17.77
CA VAL A 124 -1.42 -4.34 16.65
C VAL A 124 -0.67 -3.13 17.20
N LEU A 125 0.59 -2.97 16.78
CA LEU A 125 1.42 -1.81 17.11
C LEU A 125 1.00 -0.59 16.30
N ALA A 126 0.86 -0.75 14.99
CA ALA A 126 0.49 0.34 14.09
C ALA A 126 -0.19 -0.21 12.86
N ALA A 127 -0.86 0.65 12.11
CA ALA A 127 -1.49 0.27 10.85
C ALA A 127 -1.32 1.34 9.79
N ALA A 128 -1.32 0.96 8.53
CA ALA A 128 -1.40 1.92 7.43
C ALA A 128 -2.24 1.35 6.30
N GLY A 129 -3.23 2.11 5.83
CA GLY A 129 -4.17 1.66 4.81
C GLY A 129 -4.74 2.81 4.00
N GLN A 130 -5.68 2.51 3.11
CA GLN A 130 -6.43 3.51 2.35
C GLN A 130 -7.17 4.47 3.29
N ARG A 131 -7.36 5.71 2.84
CA ARG A 131 -8.12 6.69 3.61
C ARG A 131 -9.59 6.32 3.73
N LEU A 132 -10.27 6.02 2.62
CA LEU A 132 -11.69 5.64 2.61
C LEU A 132 -11.89 4.15 2.32
N GLN A 133 -12.95 3.57 2.88
CA GLN A 133 -13.29 2.14 2.77
C GLN A 133 -13.78 1.74 1.37
N HIS A 134 -14.43 2.66 0.66
CA HIS A 134 -15.05 2.41 -0.66
C HIS A 134 -14.34 3.13 -1.81
N GLU A 135 -13.17 3.72 -1.54
CA GLU A 135 -12.39 4.30 -2.61
C GLU A 135 -11.81 3.20 -3.49
N SER A 136 -11.79 3.48 -4.80
CA SER A 136 -11.20 2.57 -5.77
C SER A 136 -9.79 2.16 -5.34
N PHE A 137 -9.34 0.97 -5.76
CA PHE A 137 -7.94 0.52 -5.60
C PHE A 137 -6.89 1.50 -6.15
N ARG A 138 -7.29 2.64 -6.73
CA ARG A 138 -6.40 3.68 -7.24
C ARG A 138 -6.11 4.78 -6.23
N GLU A 139 -6.81 4.83 -5.10
CA GLU A 139 -6.50 5.81 -4.06
C GLU A 139 -5.10 5.54 -3.51
N ARG A 140 -4.25 6.57 -3.57
CA ARG A 140 -2.86 6.47 -3.11
C ARG A 140 -2.68 7.15 -1.75
N THR A 141 -3.61 8.02 -1.35
CA THR A 141 -3.61 8.60 -0.02
C THR A 141 -3.86 7.51 0.99
N SER A 142 -2.98 7.43 1.98
CA SER A 142 -3.07 6.44 3.04
C SER A 142 -3.26 7.12 4.39
N VAL A 143 -4.03 6.50 5.27
CA VAL A 143 -4.04 6.80 6.70
C VAL A 143 -3.01 5.92 7.39
N VAL A 144 -2.30 6.48 8.35
CA VAL A 144 -1.34 5.78 9.22
C VAL A 144 -1.84 5.94 10.64
N LEU A 145 -2.16 4.83 11.29
CA LEU A 145 -2.63 4.76 12.67
C LEU A 145 -1.45 4.40 13.56
N LEU A 146 -1.07 5.34 14.42
CA LEU A 146 0.07 5.19 15.32
C LEU A 146 -0.39 5.07 16.77
N PRO A 147 0.40 4.41 17.64
CA PRO A 147 0.17 4.47 19.08
C PRO A 147 -0.01 5.92 19.56
N PRO A 148 -0.89 6.15 20.54
CA PRO A 148 -1.04 7.46 21.14
C PRO A 148 0.28 7.90 21.79
N HIS A 149 0.46 9.21 21.86
CA HIS A 149 1.49 9.78 22.72
C HIS A 149 1.10 9.51 24.17
N MET A 150 1.80 8.58 24.82
CA MET A 150 1.70 8.46 26.27
C MET A 150 2.29 9.74 26.87
N PRO A 151 1.54 10.53 27.64
CA PRO A 151 2.19 11.52 28.49
C PRO A 151 3.18 10.77 29.39
N PRO A 152 4.36 11.35 29.69
CA PRO A 152 5.24 10.78 30.69
C PRO A 152 4.38 10.52 31.91
N ALA A 153 4.40 9.29 32.42
CA ALA A 153 3.58 8.86 33.55
C ALA A 153 3.74 9.92 34.63
N ALA A 154 2.78 10.83 34.73
CA ALA A 154 2.78 11.79 35.81
C ALA A 154 2.78 10.91 37.05
N ASP A 155 3.75 11.14 37.94
CA ASP A 155 3.93 10.45 39.21
C ASP A 155 2.65 10.60 40.05
N HIS A 156 1.61 9.86 39.68
CA HIS A 156 0.40 9.71 40.43
C HIS A 156 0.72 8.64 41.44
N GLY A 157 1.49 9.07 42.45
CA GLY A 157 1.70 8.33 43.67
C GLY A 157 0.34 7.88 44.21
N GLY A 158 0.22 6.57 44.39
CA GLY A 158 -0.80 5.99 45.26
C GLY A 158 -2.20 5.94 44.67
N GLY A 159 -2.48 4.86 43.93
CA GLY A 159 -3.76 4.17 44.04
C GLY A 159 -4.93 4.77 43.27
N SER A 160 -5.10 4.34 42.02
CA SER A 160 -6.33 3.66 41.64
C SER A 160 -6.18 3.02 40.27
N ARG A 161 -6.53 1.74 40.22
CA ARG A 161 -6.58 0.87 39.04
C ARG A 161 -7.62 1.37 38.03
N ASN A 162 -7.36 1.06 36.76
CA ASN A 162 -8.34 0.94 35.67
C ASN A 162 -8.97 2.23 35.12
N VAL A 163 -8.18 3.28 34.86
CA VAL A 163 -8.51 4.10 33.68
C VAL A 163 -8.02 3.32 32.47
N VAL A 164 -8.82 2.34 32.04
CA VAL A 164 -8.79 1.85 30.65
C VAL A 164 -9.34 2.98 29.80
N GLY A 165 -8.60 4.08 29.74
CA GLY A 165 -8.80 5.10 28.73
C GLY A 165 -8.67 4.37 27.42
N ILE A 166 -9.72 4.40 26.59
CA ILE A 166 -9.69 3.90 25.23
C ILE A 166 -8.65 4.75 24.52
N ALA A 167 -7.41 4.30 24.57
CA ALA A 167 -6.29 5.03 24.07
C ALA A 167 -6.38 4.92 22.54
N SER A 168 -6.93 5.99 21.95
CA SER A 168 -7.17 6.05 20.51
C SER A 168 -5.85 6.13 19.78
N TYR A 169 -5.75 5.42 18.64
CA TYR A 169 -4.68 5.68 17.70
C TYR A 169 -4.71 7.15 17.27
N THR A 170 -3.55 7.66 16.90
CA THR A 170 -3.47 8.95 16.21
C THR A 170 -3.41 8.72 14.71
N ASP A 171 -4.30 9.41 14.01
CA ASP A 171 -4.39 9.36 12.56
C ASP A 171 -3.38 10.33 11.94
N VAL A 172 -2.49 9.80 11.09
CA VAL A 172 -1.54 10.56 10.31
C VAL A 172 -1.85 10.34 8.83
N LEU A 173 -2.09 11.42 8.10
CA LEU A 173 -2.35 11.34 6.67
C LEU A 173 -1.02 11.27 5.90
N MET A 174 -0.89 10.23 5.07
CA MET A 174 0.17 10.09 4.08
C MET A 174 -0.38 10.41 2.69
N GLU A 175 -0.13 11.64 2.25
CA GLU A 175 -0.60 12.20 0.99
C GLU A 175 0.38 11.90 -0.15
N VAL A 176 -0.16 11.70 -1.35
CA VAL A 176 0.67 11.48 -2.55
C VAL A 176 0.79 12.76 -3.34
N HIS A 177 2.03 13.19 -3.53
CA HIS A 177 2.36 14.31 -4.39
C HIS A 177 2.98 13.80 -5.68
N ASN A 178 2.23 13.94 -6.77
CA ASN A 178 2.75 13.72 -8.10
C ASN A 178 3.67 14.88 -8.49
N THR A 179 4.89 14.56 -8.89
CA THR A 179 5.84 15.55 -9.41
C THR A 179 5.71 15.59 -10.93
N ARG A 180 5.86 16.78 -11.55
CA ARG A 180 5.67 16.94 -13.01
C ARG A 180 6.56 16.02 -13.83
N ARG A 181 7.79 15.76 -13.37
CA ARG A 181 8.81 14.98 -14.09
C ARG A 181 9.25 13.71 -13.39
N GLY A 182 8.76 13.44 -12.18
CA GLY A 182 9.28 12.34 -11.36
C GLY A 182 8.23 11.33 -10.90
N PRO A 183 8.68 10.26 -10.23
CA PRO A 183 7.85 9.40 -9.40
C PRO A 183 7.09 10.18 -8.32
N PRO A 184 5.97 9.61 -7.82
CA PRO A 184 5.25 10.18 -6.69
C PRO A 184 6.11 10.17 -5.42
N ALA A 185 5.99 11.27 -4.66
CA ALA A 185 6.47 11.39 -3.30
C ALA A 185 5.31 11.18 -2.32
N PHE A 186 5.57 10.53 -1.19
CA PHE A 186 4.56 10.32 -0.14
C PHE A 186 4.89 11.22 1.04
N ARG A 187 4.05 12.23 1.30
CA ARG A 187 4.28 13.22 2.35
C ARG A 187 3.39 12.93 3.55
N LEU A 188 3.93 13.17 4.73
CA LEU A 188 3.19 13.00 5.98
C LEU A 188 3.68 14.02 7.00
N LYS A 189 2.82 14.33 7.98
CA LYS A 189 3.12 15.24 9.08
C LYS A 189 2.93 14.51 10.39
N LEU A 190 3.92 14.57 11.26
CA LEU A 190 3.90 13.87 12.54
C LEU A 190 4.45 14.81 13.63
N GLU A 191 3.77 14.82 14.77
CA GLU A 191 4.30 15.42 15.98
C GLU A 191 5.37 14.53 16.60
N ILE A 192 6.61 15.03 16.63
CA ILE A 192 7.78 14.35 17.20
C ILE A 192 8.18 14.99 18.53
N GLY A 193 8.71 14.17 19.43
CA GLY A 193 9.27 14.60 20.71
C GLY A 193 10.04 13.45 21.34
N ALA A 194 11.25 13.72 21.84
CA ALA A 194 11.94 12.79 22.72
C ALA A 194 11.20 12.82 24.06
N GLY A 195 10.71 11.66 24.52
CA GLY A 195 9.65 11.47 25.53
C GLY A 195 9.86 12.07 26.93
N THR A 196 10.80 12.99 27.12
CA THR A 196 11.06 13.72 28.36
C THR A 196 10.61 15.18 28.33
N ALA A 197 10.44 15.79 27.14
CA ALA A 197 9.97 17.16 27.00
C ALA A 197 8.55 17.18 26.43
N ASN A 198 7.59 17.74 27.19
CA ASN A 198 6.18 17.93 26.78
C ASN A 198 5.99 18.82 25.52
N THR A 199 7.06 19.24 24.86
CA THR A 199 6.99 20.03 23.63
C THR A 199 7.01 19.09 22.42
N LEU A 200 5.83 18.59 22.05
CA LEU A 200 5.63 17.98 20.74
C LEU A 200 5.84 19.04 19.66
N ARG A 201 6.69 18.74 18.68
CA ARG A 201 6.94 19.62 17.54
C ARG A 201 6.44 18.97 16.25
N PRO A 202 5.66 19.67 15.42
CA PRO A 202 5.25 19.14 14.14
C PRO A 202 6.47 19.02 13.21
N ALA A 203 6.70 17.83 12.66
CA ALA A 203 7.70 17.56 11.65
C ALA A 203 7.05 17.06 10.36
N LYS A 204 7.65 17.43 9.22
CA LYS A 204 7.19 17.03 7.89
C LYS A 204 8.16 16.01 7.31
N PHE A 205 7.62 14.92 6.78
CA PHE A 205 8.41 13.86 6.16
C PHE A 205 7.96 13.59 4.73
N ALA A 206 8.88 13.14 3.89
CA ALA A 206 8.59 12.76 2.51
C ALA A 206 9.39 11.54 2.06
N TRP A 207 8.71 10.47 1.65
CA TRP A 207 9.32 9.36 0.92
C TRP A 207 9.50 9.75 -0.54
N CYS A 208 10.72 10.08 -0.93
CA CYS A 208 11.11 10.37 -2.31
C CYS A 208 11.81 9.14 -2.92
N ARG A 209 11.84 9.03 -4.26
CA ARG A 209 12.69 8.04 -4.94
C ARG A 209 14.15 8.43 -4.71
N GLY A 210 14.98 7.48 -4.31
CA GLY A 210 16.43 7.63 -4.30
C GLY A 210 16.98 7.31 -5.70
N LEU A 211 17.92 8.12 -6.17
CA LEU A 211 18.79 7.77 -7.27
C LEU A 211 20.09 7.29 -6.63
N GLU A 212 20.44 6.02 -6.82
CA GLU A 212 21.83 5.62 -6.61
C GLU A 212 22.58 5.88 -7.91
N ALA A 213 23.63 6.69 -7.82
CA ALA A 213 24.59 6.84 -8.90
C ALA A 213 25.21 5.46 -9.18
N GLY A 214 24.87 4.85 -10.31
CA GLY A 214 25.41 3.55 -10.74
C GLY A 214 24.64 2.31 -10.26
N GLY A 215 23.48 2.46 -9.63
CA GLY A 215 22.63 1.32 -9.26
C GLY A 215 21.95 0.69 -10.48
N ASN A 216 21.98 -0.64 -10.59
CA ASN A 216 21.18 -1.38 -11.58
C ASN A 216 19.70 -0.94 -11.50
N GLU A 217 19.09 -0.66 -12.66
CA GLU A 217 17.75 -0.07 -12.86
C GLU A 217 16.61 -0.73 -12.06
N TYR A 218 16.81 -1.99 -11.64
CA TYR A 218 15.80 -2.85 -11.03
C TYR A 218 15.65 -2.73 -9.50
N THR A 219 16.48 -1.95 -8.81
CA THR A 219 16.36 -1.79 -7.36
C THR A 219 15.56 -0.53 -7.05
N LEU A 220 14.36 -0.69 -6.48
CA LEU A 220 13.61 0.47 -5.99
C LEU A 220 14.25 0.93 -4.68
N MET A 221 14.95 2.06 -4.72
CA MET A 221 15.35 2.78 -3.52
C MET A 221 14.42 3.97 -3.28
N ARG A 222 14.00 4.15 -2.03
CA ARG A 222 13.33 5.34 -1.55
C ARG A 222 14.01 5.87 -0.31
N LYS A 223 14.15 7.19 -0.22
CA LYS A 223 14.70 7.88 0.94
C LYS A 223 13.58 8.66 1.62
N LEU A 224 13.52 8.60 2.94
CA LEU A 224 12.64 9.41 3.76
C LEU A 224 13.40 10.65 4.21
N PHE A 225 12.95 11.80 3.74
CA PHE A 225 13.49 13.09 4.12
C PHE A 225 12.66 13.68 5.26
N ARG A 226 13.32 14.24 6.27
CA ARG A 226 12.73 15.14 7.26
C ARG A 226 13.01 16.56 6.80
N HIS A 227 11.96 17.33 6.57
CA HIS A 227 12.08 18.72 6.21
C HIS A 227 12.25 19.59 7.46
N GLY A 228 13.29 20.42 7.49
CA GLY A 228 13.46 21.46 8.51
C GLY A 228 12.34 22.50 8.48
N GLU A 229 12.22 23.31 9.54
CA GLU A 229 11.20 24.36 9.64
C GLU A 229 11.29 25.38 8.49
N ARG A 230 12.51 25.65 7.99
CA ARG A 230 12.75 26.56 6.86
C ARG A 230 12.13 26.07 5.54
N TYR A 231 11.97 24.76 5.37
CA TYR A 231 11.34 24.18 4.17
C TYR A 231 9.82 24.34 4.10
N ALA A 232 9.18 24.57 5.25
CA ALA A 232 7.73 24.64 5.33
C ALA A 232 7.13 25.81 4.53
N ALA A 233 7.89 26.92 4.39
CA ALA A 233 7.44 28.14 3.75
C ALA A 233 7.56 28.11 2.22
N ALA A 234 8.49 27.32 1.66
CA ALA A 234 8.82 27.38 0.24
C ALA A 234 7.90 26.59 -0.68
N GLY A 235 7.04 25.68 -0.16
CA GLY A 235 6.05 24.91 -0.95
C GLY A 235 6.62 23.97 -2.03
N VAL A 236 7.91 24.04 -2.34
CA VAL A 236 8.58 23.32 -3.41
C VAL A 236 9.53 22.30 -2.78
N SER A 237 9.00 21.13 -2.47
CA SER A 237 9.83 19.97 -2.12
C SER A 237 10.60 19.54 -3.38
N ARG A 238 11.84 20.01 -3.51
CA ARG A 238 12.82 19.48 -4.47
C ARG A 238 13.31 18.14 -3.92
N CYS A 239 12.50 17.08 -3.99
CA CYS A 239 13.08 15.75 -3.99
C CYS A 239 14.06 15.74 -5.17
N ALA A 240 15.37 15.67 -4.90
CA ALA A 240 16.42 15.72 -5.92
C ALA A 240 16.10 14.75 -7.07
N PHE A 241 15.56 15.33 -8.15
CA PHE A 241 15.59 14.72 -9.46
C PHE A 241 16.95 15.07 -10.05
N PRO A 242 17.52 14.22 -10.91
CA PRO A 242 18.66 14.67 -11.68
C PRO A 242 18.14 15.84 -12.50
N ARG A 243 18.66 17.04 -12.23
CA ARG A 243 18.50 18.14 -13.16
C ARG A 243 19.05 17.66 -14.49
N THR A 244 18.38 17.97 -15.58
CA THR A 244 19.06 17.89 -16.87
C THR A 244 20.27 18.81 -16.81
N GLU A 245 21.36 18.50 -17.52
CA GLU A 245 22.58 19.33 -17.51
C GLU A 245 22.25 20.82 -17.78
N ASP A 246 21.21 21.10 -18.57
CA ASP A 246 20.68 22.45 -18.81
C ASP A 246 20.03 23.12 -17.59
N GLU A 247 19.33 22.37 -16.74
CA GLU A 247 18.73 22.89 -15.49
C GLU A 247 19.77 23.05 -14.39
N GLU A 248 20.83 22.23 -14.41
CA GLU A 248 21.99 22.35 -13.53
C GLU A 248 22.80 23.61 -13.87
N ARG A 249 23.01 23.87 -15.17
CA ARG A 249 23.65 25.10 -15.66
C ARG A 249 22.83 26.36 -15.36
N ALA A 250 21.51 26.31 -15.52
CA ALA A 250 20.62 27.42 -15.17
C ALA A 250 20.48 27.65 -13.65
N ALA A 251 20.67 26.61 -12.84
CA ALA A 251 20.70 26.74 -11.38
C ALA A 251 22.06 27.22 -10.86
N ALA A 252 23.16 26.90 -11.57
CA ALA A 252 24.50 27.40 -11.26
C ALA A 252 24.64 28.92 -11.49
N GLU A 253 23.87 29.50 -12.43
CA GLU A 253 23.86 30.95 -12.68
C GLU A 253 23.02 31.77 -11.69
N LYS A 254 22.10 31.14 -10.94
CA LYS A 254 21.36 31.78 -9.85
C LYS A 254 21.97 31.40 -8.52
N GLY A 255 22.94 32.21 -8.09
CA GLY A 255 23.67 32.19 -6.81
C GLY A 255 23.15 31.22 -5.75
N SER A 256 24.06 30.33 -5.34
CA SER A 256 23.93 29.28 -4.33
C SER A 256 23.06 29.68 -3.13
N ALA A 257 21.78 29.33 -3.21
CA ALA A 257 21.02 29.03 -2.00
C ALA A 257 21.57 27.69 -1.51
N GLU A 258 22.25 27.71 -0.36
CA GLU A 258 22.72 26.51 0.34
C GLU A 258 21.68 25.41 0.23
N ASP A 259 22.10 24.27 -0.34
CA ASP A 259 21.35 23.02 -0.42
C ASP A 259 20.98 22.58 0.99
N ASP A 260 19.90 23.13 1.52
CA ASP A 260 19.27 22.65 2.74
C ASP A 260 18.50 21.36 2.39
N ASP A 261 19.16 20.41 1.75
CA ASP A 261 18.62 19.10 1.42
C ASP A 261 18.24 18.43 2.73
N GLY A 262 16.93 18.37 3.01
CA GLY A 262 16.42 17.89 4.29
C GLY A 262 17.10 16.60 4.77
N GLU A 263 17.14 16.40 6.09
CA GLU A 263 17.84 15.25 6.67
C GLU A 263 17.24 13.91 6.18
N VAL A 264 18.09 13.02 5.66
CA VAL A 264 17.67 11.64 5.36
C VAL A 264 17.57 10.86 6.66
N VAL A 265 16.35 10.51 7.06
CA VAL A 265 16.06 9.79 8.31
C VAL A 265 15.82 8.31 8.10
N ALA A 266 15.53 7.86 6.87
CA ALA A 266 15.45 6.45 6.54
C ALA A 266 15.68 6.16 5.06
N VAL A 267 16.09 4.94 4.74
CA VAL A 267 16.21 4.40 3.39
C VAL A 267 15.45 3.08 3.31
N LEU A 268 14.58 2.96 2.31
CA LEU A 268 13.88 1.73 1.95
C LEU A 268 14.45 1.23 0.62
N THR A 269 15.06 0.05 0.65
CA THR A 269 15.62 -0.61 -0.53
C THR A 269 14.85 -1.89 -0.80
N CYS A 270 14.17 -1.97 -1.93
CA CYS A 270 13.44 -3.17 -2.36
C CYS A 270 14.29 -3.96 -3.35
N GLY A 271 14.51 -5.23 -3.06
CA GLY A 271 15.21 -6.14 -3.96
C GLY A 271 14.35 -6.50 -5.16
N SER A 272 14.98 -6.76 -6.30
CA SER A 272 14.29 -7.34 -7.46
C SER A 272 13.78 -8.74 -7.11
N ALA A 273 12.47 -8.93 -7.13
CA ALA A 273 11.81 -10.21 -6.83
C ALA A 273 12.37 -11.39 -7.64
N LEU A 274 12.80 -11.11 -8.88
CA LEU A 274 13.39 -12.09 -9.81
C LEU A 274 14.72 -12.66 -9.32
N LYS A 275 15.58 -11.88 -8.65
CA LYS A 275 16.89 -12.36 -8.15
C LYS A 275 16.79 -13.24 -6.90
N THR A 276 15.66 -13.20 -6.20
CA THR A 276 15.42 -13.98 -4.98
C THR A 276 14.68 -15.29 -5.21
N TRP A 277 14.33 -15.61 -6.47
CA TRP A 277 13.65 -16.85 -6.80
C TRP A 277 14.64 -18.03 -6.70
N GLY A 278 14.48 -18.90 -5.70
CA GLY A 278 15.24 -20.15 -5.57
C GLY A 278 15.89 -20.42 -4.21
N ARG A 279 15.99 -19.43 -3.32
CA ARG A 279 16.45 -19.63 -1.93
C ARG A 279 15.26 -19.53 -0.99
N GLY A 280 15.05 -20.53 -0.13
CA GLY A 280 13.81 -20.75 0.65
C GLY A 280 13.31 -19.60 1.55
N ARG A 281 14.01 -18.47 1.65
CA ARG A 281 13.51 -17.21 2.24
C ARG A 281 13.75 -16.06 1.27
N ARG A 282 12.67 -15.39 0.86
CA ARG A 282 12.74 -14.23 -0.02
C ARG A 282 12.89 -12.97 0.83
N ARG A 283 14.09 -12.39 0.85
CA ARG A 283 14.32 -11.04 1.35
C ARG A 283 13.72 -10.06 0.36
N LEU A 284 12.67 -9.34 0.77
CA LEU A 284 11.92 -8.45 -0.11
C LEU A 284 12.48 -7.03 -0.09
N PHE A 285 12.73 -6.51 1.11
CA PHE A 285 13.24 -5.16 1.28
C PHE A 285 14.11 -5.03 2.53
N THR A 286 14.84 -3.93 2.60
CA THR A 286 15.62 -3.48 3.77
C THR A 286 15.18 -2.07 4.12
N ILE A 287 14.94 -1.82 5.41
CA ILE A 287 14.72 -0.48 5.97
C ILE A 287 15.95 -0.16 6.80
N GLU A 288 16.59 0.97 6.51
CA GLU A 288 17.73 1.47 7.27
C GLU A 288 17.41 2.86 7.80
N LEU A 289 17.40 3.01 9.13
CA LEU A 289 17.27 4.29 9.81
C LEU A 289 18.59 5.05 9.69
N ARG A 290 18.50 6.36 9.48
CA ARG A 290 19.64 7.27 9.29
C ARG A 290 19.44 8.54 10.12
N GLY A 291 20.51 9.32 10.28
CA GLY A 291 20.48 10.60 10.99
C GLY A 291 19.81 10.53 12.36
N SER A 292 18.92 11.48 12.64
CA SER A 292 18.19 11.65 13.88
C SER A 292 17.28 10.47 14.22
N ALA A 293 16.82 9.68 13.24
CA ALA A 293 16.06 8.46 13.51
C ALA A 293 16.97 7.35 14.06
N ALA A 294 18.15 7.14 13.48
CA ALA A 294 19.10 6.13 13.95
C ALA A 294 19.65 6.43 15.35
N GLN A 295 19.76 7.72 15.68
CA GLN A 295 20.19 8.20 16.99
C GLN A 295 19.06 8.18 18.05
N GLY A 296 17.82 7.83 17.68
CA GLY A 296 16.67 7.83 18.58
C GLY A 296 16.13 9.23 18.94
N LEU A 297 16.63 10.30 18.33
CA LEU A 297 16.25 11.68 18.64
C LEU A 297 14.81 12.02 18.24
N LEU A 298 14.24 11.28 17.29
CA LEU A 298 12.84 11.46 16.85
C LEU A 298 11.82 10.79 17.76
N GLY A 299 12.27 9.97 18.71
CA GLY A 299 11.43 9.17 19.58
C GLY A 299 10.87 7.91 18.90
N GLU A 300 10.46 6.97 19.74
CA GLU A 300 10.03 5.62 19.33
C GLU A 300 8.78 5.65 18.42
N ARG A 301 7.82 6.53 18.71
CA ARG A 301 6.61 6.72 17.89
C ARG A 301 6.94 7.13 16.45
N CYS A 302 7.97 7.95 16.26
CA CYS A 302 8.45 8.30 14.92
C CYS A 302 9.07 7.10 14.23
N THR A 303 9.89 6.31 14.93
CA THR A 303 10.46 5.08 14.40
C THR A 303 9.39 4.07 13.96
N VAL A 304 8.34 3.89 14.76
CA VAL A 304 7.17 3.07 14.38
C VAL A 304 6.53 3.60 13.11
N MET A 305 6.30 4.92 13.00
CA MET A 305 5.78 5.53 11.78
C MET A 305 6.66 5.25 10.55
N ILE A 306 7.98 5.40 10.68
CA ILE A 306 8.93 5.14 9.59
C ILE A 306 8.79 3.70 9.09
N VAL A 307 8.78 2.73 10.01
CA VAL A 307 8.65 1.31 9.67
C VAL A 307 7.29 1.02 9.02
N THR A 308 6.20 1.46 9.62
CA THR A 308 4.85 1.21 9.10
C THR A 308 4.65 1.84 7.71
N THR A 309 5.12 3.07 7.51
CA THR A 309 5.01 3.74 6.21
C THR A 309 5.93 3.13 5.16
N ALA A 310 7.13 2.67 5.54
CA ALA A 310 8.00 1.94 4.62
C ALA A 310 7.36 0.64 4.12
N VAL A 311 6.75 -0.14 5.02
CA VAL A 311 6.01 -1.37 4.65
C VAL A 311 4.82 -1.04 3.73
N ARG A 312 4.08 0.03 4.03
CA ARG A 312 2.97 0.49 3.17
C ARG A 312 3.46 0.95 1.80
N VAL A 313 4.57 1.68 1.72
CA VAL A 313 5.20 2.10 0.46
C VAL A 313 5.68 0.91 -0.36
N TYR A 314 6.24 -0.12 0.30
CA TYR A 314 6.58 -1.38 -0.33
C TYR A 314 5.34 -2.09 -0.91
N GLN A 315 4.27 -2.22 -0.13
CA GLN A 315 3.00 -2.79 -0.62
C GLN A 315 2.44 -2.03 -1.83
N MET A 316 2.44 -0.69 -1.77
CA MET A 316 2.03 0.14 -2.91
C MET A 316 2.95 -0.04 -4.14
N HIS A 317 4.22 -0.38 -3.93
CA HIS A 317 5.14 -0.72 -5.01
C HIS A 317 4.80 -2.05 -5.68
N GLU A 318 4.56 -3.10 -4.90
CA GLU A 318 4.09 -4.39 -5.40
C GLU A 318 2.78 -4.25 -6.20
N GLN A 319 1.91 -3.33 -5.79
CA GLN A 319 0.66 -3.00 -6.50
C GLN A 319 0.86 -2.08 -7.72
N GLY A 320 2.08 -1.70 -8.04
CA GLY A 320 2.41 -0.80 -9.16
C GLY A 320 2.00 0.67 -8.95
N MET A 321 1.51 1.04 -7.77
CA MET A 321 1.02 2.39 -7.45
C MET A 321 2.13 3.43 -7.25
N THR A 322 3.36 2.97 -7.05
CA THR A 322 4.53 3.85 -6.94
C THR A 322 5.13 4.24 -8.30
N SER A 323 4.66 3.63 -9.39
CA SER A 323 5.11 3.95 -10.76
C SER A 323 4.25 5.04 -11.38
N ARG A 324 4.84 5.83 -12.28
CA ARG A 324 4.13 6.86 -13.04
C ARG A 324 3.22 6.24 -14.13
N ASN A 325 3.65 5.13 -14.72
CA ASN A 325 3.04 4.58 -15.93
C ASN A 325 1.71 3.86 -15.69
N THR A 326 1.45 3.35 -14.47
CA THR A 326 0.17 2.74 -14.13
C THR A 326 -1.00 3.72 -14.12
N PHE A 327 -0.74 5.03 -13.98
CA PHE A 327 -1.78 6.06 -13.97
C PHE A 327 -2.29 6.40 -15.39
N TRP A 328 -1.38 6.56 -16.36
CA TRP A 328 -1.73 7.00 -17.71
C TRP A 328 -2.22 5.87 -18.63
N GLY A 329 -1.77 4.64 -18.40
CA GLY A 329 -2.13 3.48 -19.24
C GLY A 329 -3.62 3.09 -19.21
N SER A 330 -4.34 3.44 -18.14
CA SER A 330 -5.79 3.17 -18.05
C SER A 330 -6.66 4.27 -18.67
N MET A 331 -6.19 5.52 -18.74
CA MET A 331 -6.95 6.61 -19.38
C MET A 331 -6.77 6.60 -20.90
N GLY A 332 -5.56 6.31 -21.40
CA GLY A 332 -5.28 6.33 -22.84
C GLY A 332 -5.91 5.19 -23.66
N LYS A 333 -6.39 4.11 -23.01
CA LYS A 333 -7.04 3.00 -23.73
C LYS A 333 -8.51 3.28 -24.10
N HIS A 334 -9.22 4.12 -23.35
CA HIS A 334 -10.57 4.54 -23.72
C HIS A 334 -10.56 5.60 -24.82
N GLU A 335 -9.57 6.50 -24.81
CA GLU A 335 -9.51 7.58 -25.80
C GLU A 335 -9.07 7.08 -27.20
N LYS A 336 -8.18 6.10 -27.27
CA LYS A 336 -7.78 5.48 -28.56
C LYS A 336 -8.87 4.62 -29.18
N LYS A 337 -9.77 4.00 -28.39
CA LYS A 337 -10.93 3.29 -28.94
C LYS A 337 -11.89 4.25 -29.62
N ASN A 338 -12.18 5.40 -29.01
CA ASN A 338 -13.07 6.41 -29.60
C ASN A 338 -12.46 7.06 -30.86
N ALA A 339 -11.13 7.27 -30.90
CA ALA A 339 -10.46 7.81 -32.09
C ALA A 339 -10.43 6.83 -33.27
N THR A 340 -10.28 5.53 -33.00
CA THR A 340 -10.28 4.49 -34.04
C THR A 340 -11.68 4.23 -34.59
N GLU A 341 -12.70 4.27 -33.73
CA GLU A 341 -14.11 4.12 -34.13
C GLU A 341 -14.61 5.32 -34.97
N LYS A 342 -14.15 6.54 -34.67
CA LYS A 342 -14.42 7.73 -35.49
C LYS A 342 -13.74 7.68 -36.87
N LYS A 343 -12.62 6.96 -37.00
CA LYS A 343 -11.93 6.74 -38.29
C LYS A 343 -12.62 5.68 -39.15
N SER A 344 -13.21 4.65 -38.54
CA SER A 344 -13.98 3.62 -39.23
C SER A 344 -15.26 4.19 -39.86
N ARG A 345 -16.01 5.04 -39.15
CA ARG A 345 -17.21 5.68 -39.73
C ARG A 345 -16.93 6.69 -40.84
N LYS A 346 -15.72 7.24 -40.93
CA LYS A 346 -15.35 8.18 -42.01
C LYS A 346 -14.84 7.45 -43.28
N GLY A 347 -14.59 6.13 -43.20
CA GLY A 347 -14.18 5.31 -44.34
C GLY A 347 -15.35 4.72 -45.13
N GLU A 348 -16.50 4.45 -44.50
CA GLU A 348 -17.66 3.84 -45.16
C GLU A 348 -18.43 4.81 -46.08
N GLY A 349 -18.30 6.13 -45.88
CA GLY A 349 -18.91 7.13 -46.76
C GLY A 349 -18.21 7.30 -48.12
N LYS A 350 -17.03 6.69 -48.34
CA LYS A 350 -16.26 6.86 -49.59
C LYS A 350 -16.30 5.64 -50.51
N ALA A 351 -16.76 4.49 -50.02
CA ALA A 351 -16.88 3.26 -50.81
C ALA A 351 -18.22 3.15 -51.57
N ALA A 352 -19.25 3.92 -51.17
CA ALA A 352 -20.54 3.93 -51.87
C ALA A 352 -20.49 4.68 -53.22
N ASP A 353 -19.63 5.70 -53.36
CA ASP A 353 -19.53 6.47 -54.61
C ASP A 353 -18.70 5.76 -55.70
N THR A 354 -17.89 4.76 -55.35
CA THR A 354 -17.02 4.06 -56.33
C THR A 354 -17.69 2.84 -56.97
N LEU A 355 -18.78 2.32 -56.39
CA LEU A 355 -19.53 1.20 -56.98
C LEU A 355 -20.54 1.66 -58.05
N GLY A 356 -20.94 2.94 -58.05
CA GLY A 356 -21.81 3.51 -59.09
C GLY A 356 -21.11 3.74 -60.44
N GLN A 357 -19.78 3.91 -60.45
CA GLN A 357 -19.01 4.17 -61.67
C GLN A 357 -18.51 2.90 -62.39
N ALA A 358 -18.66 1.72 -61.78
CA ALA A 358 -18.22 0.45 -62.36
C ALA A 358 -19.32 -0.29 -63.16
N VAL A 359 -20.57 0.16 -63.08
CA VAL A 359 -21.70 -0.49 -63.77
C VAL A 359 -21.93 0.08 -65.18
N ASP A 360 -21.52 1.32 -65.45
CA ASP A 360 -21.65 1.94 -66.78
C ASP A 360 -20.53 1.54 -67.78
N ALA A 361 -19.42 0.97 -67.31
CA ALA A 361 -18.32 0.53 -68.19
C ALA A 361 -18.54 -0.89 -68.77
N ALA A 362 -19.48 -1.67 -68.23
CA ALA A 362 -19.77 -3.02 -68.71
C ALA A 362 -20.84 -3.07 -69.83
N ALA A 363 -21.60 -2.00 -70.03
CA ALA A 363 -22.65 -1.92 -71.05
C ALA A 363 -22.13 -1.50 -72.45
N LEU A 364 -20.89 -1.02 -72.57
CA LEU A 364 -20.31 -0.57 -73.85
C LEU A 364 -19.50 -1.65 -74.60
N LEU A 365 -19.39 -2.87 -74.07
CA LEU A 365 -18.64 -3.97 -74.70
C LEU A 365 -19.51 -5.08 -75.30
N SER A 366 -20.84 -4.94 -75.30
CA SER A 366 -21.77 -5.90 -75.91
C SER A 366 -22.28 -5.52 -77.32
N GLU A 367 -21.90 -4.36 -77.88
CA GLU A 367 -22.28 -3.94 -79.24
C GLU A 367 -21.19 -4.14 -80.30
N LEU A 368 -20.13 -4.90 -80.01
CA LEU A 368 -19.05 -5.20 -80.97
C LEU A 368 -18.80 -6.70 -81.20
N ARG A 369 -19.84 -7.53 -81.14
CA ARG A 369 -19.79 -8.90 -81.69
C ARG A 369 -21.05 -9.28 -82.44
#